data_AF-A0A151WFU4-F1
#
_entry.id   AF-A0A151WFU4-F1
#
_cell.length_a   1.000
_cell.length_b   1.000
_cell.length_c   1.000
_cell.angle_alpha   90.00
_cell.angle_beta   90.00
_cell.angle_gamma   90.00
#
_symmetry.space_group_name_H-M   'P 1'
#
loop_
_entity.id
_entity.type
_entity.pdbx_description
1 polymer ?
#
loop_
_entity_poly.entity_id
_entity_poly.type
_entity_poly.pdbx_seq_one_letter_code
_entity_poly.pdbx_strand_id
1 'polypeptide(L)'
;MLRTSGKWKLANIIKTILKENDEESNISKNCDEQSYTPYSAEEALALIEDVKLSKYQYTIIRTQAKERNANIYPSYSKILEAKNELS
;
A
#
# COMPACT_ATOMS: atom_id res chain seq x y z
N MET A 1 -27.82 2.81 13.01
CA MET A 1 -28.64 2.50 11.81
C MET A 1 -27.75 1.88 10.74
N LEU A 2 -27.86 0.56 10.51
CA LEU A 2 -27.18 -0.18 9.44
C LEU A 2 -28.04 -1.38 9.03
N ARG A 3 -29.33 -1.16 8.71
CA ARG A 3 -30.26 -2.26 8.35
C ARG A 3 -31.26 -1.90 7.24
N THR A 4 -31.02 -0.86 6.46
CA THR A 4 -32.01 -0.40 5.48
C THR A 4 -31.62 -0.72 4.03
N SER A 5 -32.53 -1.45 3.40
CA SER A 5 -32.69 -1.83 1.99
C SER A 5 -31.92 -3.06 1.51
N GLY A 6 -32.68 -4.08 1.06
CA GLY A 6 -32.41 -5.14 0.04
C GLY A 6 -31.12 -5.97 0.02
N LYS A 7 -30.01 -5.40 0.48
CA LYS A 7 -28.63 -5.89 0.41
C LYS A 7 -28.39 -7.10 1.30
N TRP A 8 -29.23 -7.35 2.30
CA TRP A 8 -29.14 -8.53 3.16
C TRP A 8 -29.40 -9.83 2.38
N LYS A 9 -30.33 -9.78 1.41
CA LYS A 9 -30.67 -10.93 0.58
C LYS A 9 -29.51 -11.26 -0.36
N LEU A 10 -28.91 -10.22 -0.94
CA LEU A 10 -27.71 -10.34 -1.76
C LEU A 10 -26.51 -10.85 -0.95
N ALA A 11 -26.30 -10.34 0.26
CA ALA A 11 -25.24 -10.80 1.17
C ALA A 11 -25.41 -12.28 1.57
N ASN A 12 -26.64 -12.74 1.78
CA ASN A 12 -26.93 -14.15 2.07
C ASN A 12 -26.71 -15.05 0.85
N ILE A 13 -27.05 -14.58 -0.36
CA ILE A 13 -26.78 -15.30 -1.61
C ILE A 13 -25.25 -15.43 -1.82
N ILE A 14 -24.50 -14.33 -1.63
CA ILE A 14 -23.03 -14.36 -1.71
C ILE A 14 -22.45 -15.33 -0.68
N LYS A 15 -22.95 -15.30 0.56
CA LYS A 15 -22.49 -16.20 1.63
C LYS A 15 -22.80 -17.67 1.37
N THR A 16 -23.93 -17.97 0.73
CA THR A 16 -24.29 -19.36 0.36
C THR A 16 -23.44 -19.86 -0.79
N ILE A 17 -23.21 -19.04 -1.81
CA ILE A 17 -22.30 -19.37 -2.92
C ILE A 17 -20.87 -19.60 -2.40
N LEU A 18 -20.35 -18.74 -1.52
CA LEU A 18 -19.02 -18.94 -0.94
C LEU A 18 -18.92 -20.25 -0.14
N LYS A 19 -19.97 -20.59 0.62
CA LYS A 19 -20.01 -21.79 1.45
C LYS A 19 -20.23 -23.09 0.66
N GLU A 20 -20.90 -23.02 -0.49
CA GLU A 20 -21.05 -24.14 -1.42
C GLU A 20 -19.77 -24.44 -2.20
N ASN A 21 -18.84 -23.48 -2.28
CA ASN A 21 -17.55 -23.60 -2.98
C ASN A 21 -16.36 -23.78 -2.02
N ASP A 22 -16.60 -24.18 -0.76
CA ASP A 22 -15.58 -24.50 0.26
C ASP A 22 -14.85 -25.85 -0.03
N GLU A 23 -14.77 -26.29 -1.28
CA GLU A 23 -13.64 -27.11 -1.73
C GLU A 23 -12.54 -26.17 -2.20
N GLU A 24 -11.73 -25.72 -1.24
CA GLU A 24 -10.38 -25.15 -1.40
C GLU A 24 -10.14 -24.29 -2.64
N SER A 25 -11.11 -23.44 -3.01
CA SER A 25 -10.78 -22.32 -3.86
C SER A 25 -10.01 -21.34 -2.97
N ASN A 26 -8.68 -21.52 -2.97
CA ASN A 26 -7.76 -20.42 -3.09
C ASN A 26 -8.39 -19.47 -4.11
N ILE A 27 -9.23 -18.55 -3.65
CA ILE A 27 -9.52 -17.32 -4.38
C ILE A 27 -8.19 -16.61 -4.28
N SER A 28 -7.24 -17.07 -5.10
CA SER A 28 -6.12 -16.27 -5.53
C SER A 28 -6.84 -15.05 -6.05
N LYS A 29 -6.71 -13.97 -5.30
CA LYS A 29 -6.98 -12.66 -5.83
C LYS A 29 -5.98 -12.52 -6.96
N ASN A 30 -6.29 -13.08 -8.13
CA ASN A 30 -5.82 -12.59 -9.41
C ASN A 30 -6.62 -11.31 -9.71
N CYS A 31 -6.66 -10.40 -8.74
CA CYS A 31 -6.46 -9.02 -9.10
C CYS A 31 -4.95 -8.94 -9.22
N ASP A 32 -4.41 -8.58 -10.38
CA ASP A 32 -3.01 -8.19 -10.49
C ASP A 32 -2.82 -6.98 -9.56
N GLU A 33 -2.63 -7.22 -8.26
CA GLU A 33 -2.16 -6.24 -7.31
C GLU A 33 -0.78 -5.89 -7.84
N GLN A 34 -0.67 -4.72 -8.50
CA GLN A 34 0.61 -4.15 -8.88
C GLN A 34 1.42 -3.98 -7.59
N SER A 35 2.19 -5.02 -7.28
CA SER A 35 3.01 -5.10 -6.09
C SER A 35 4.24 -4.27 -6.37
N TYR A 36 4.19 -3.00 -5.97
CA TYR A 36 5.37 -2.16 -5.97
C TYR A 36 6.22 -2.54 -4.75
N THR A 37 7.52 -2.74 -4.98
CA THR A 37 8.49 -2.92 -3.91
C THR A 37 8.78 -1.55 -3.29
N PRO A 38 8.46 -1.31 -2.01
CA PRO A 38 8.78 -0.05 -1.36
C PRO A 38 10.29 0.14 -1.24
N TYR A 39 10.74 1.38 -1.31
CA TYR A 39 12.14 1.72 -1.06
C TYR A 39 12.51 1.46 0.40
N SER A 40 13.72 0.93 0.60
CA SER A 40 14.38 0.95 1.91
C SER A 40 14.76 2.39 2.30
N ALA A 41 15.12 2.61 3.57
CA ALA A 41 15.55 3.93 4.02
C ALA A 41 16.86 4.36 3.34
N GLU A 42 17.76 3.41 3.11
CA GLU A 42 19.05 3.57 2.44
C GLU A 42 18.87 3.84 0.95
N GLU A 43 17.98 3.10 0.27
CA GLU A 43 17.66 3.33 -1.16
C GLU A 43 17.02 4.72 -1.35
N ALA A 44 16.13 5.13 -0.45
CA ALA A 44 15.55 6.46 -0.48
C ALA A 44 16.57 7.57 -0.17
N LEU A 45 17.55 7.30 0.71
CA LEU A 45 18.67 8.21 0.96
C LEU A 45 19.52 8.38 -0.31
N ALA A 46 19.91 7.27 -0.95
CA ALA A 46 20.65 7.29 -2.21
C ALA A 46 19.91 8.08 -3.29
N LEU A 47 18.59 7.85 -3.46
CA LEU A 47 17.76 8.60 -4.40
C LEU A 47 17.77 10.12 -4.13
N ILE A 48 17.71 10.53 -2.86
CA ILE A 48 17.79 11.93 -2.46
C ILE A 48 19.15 12.52 -2.83
N GLU A 49 20.23 11.78 -2.62
CA GLU A 49 21.60 12.23 -2.91
C GLU A 49 21.90 12.29 -4.41
N ASP A 50 21.42 11.32 -5.19
CA ASP A 50 21.60 11.23 -6.64
C ASP A 50 20.88 12.36 -7.37
N VAL A 51 19.63 12.61 -7.00
CA VAL A 51 18.76 13.60 -7.69
C VAL A 51 18.76 14.95 -6.98
N LYS A 52 19.52 15.09 -5.88
CA LYS A 52 19.59 16.30 -5.03
C LYS A 52 18.22 16.82 -4.61
N LEU A 53 17.34 15.91 -4.19
CA LEU A 53 15.99 16.27 -3.73
C LEU A 53 16.06 17.02 -2.40
N SER A 54 15.39 18.17 -2.33
CA SER A 54 15.12 18.81 -1.04
C SER A 54 14.11 18.01 -0.23
N LYS A 55 14.13 18.16 1.10
CA LYS A 55 13.14 17.58 2.02
C LYS A 55 11.70 17.88 1.59
N TYR A 56 11.44 19.11 1.14
CA TYR A 56 10.12 19.53 0.68
C TYR A 56 9.68 18.77 -0.57
N GLN A 57 10.54 18.70 -1.59
CA GLN A 57 10.26 17.95 -2.83
C GLN A 57 10.02 16.46 -2.56
N TYR A 58 10.88 15.83 -1.75
CA TYR A 58 10.70 14.43 -1.35
C TYR A 58 9.35 14.20 -0.64
N THR A 59 8.97 15.12 0.25
CA THR A 59 7.69 15.05 0.98
C THR A 59 6.49 15.16 0.06
N ILE A 60 6.55 16.02 -0.97
CA ILE A 60 5.49 16.11 -1.99
C ILE A 60 5.37 14.79 -2.75
N ILE A 61 6.47 14.25 -3.28
CA ILE A 61 6.47 13.00 -4.05
C ILE A 61 5.88 11.86 -3.22
N ARG A 62 6.32 11.72 -1.97
CA ARG A 62 5.78 10.72 -1.04
C ARG A 62 4.29 10.90 -0.78
N THR A 63 3.84 12.13 -0.56
CA THR A 63 2.42 12.43 -0.30
C THR A 63 1.56 12.06 -1.51
N GLN A 64 1.98 12.47 -2.71
CA GLN A 64 1.27 12.14 -3.94
C GLN A 64 1.24 10.63 -4.24
N ALA A 65 2.30 9.88 -3.91
CA ALA A 65 2.29 8.43 -4.02
C ALA A 65 1.26 7.82 -3.07
N LYS A 66 1.24 8.28 -1.81
CA LYS A 66 0.30 7.82 -0.79
C LYS A 66 -1.17 8.11 -1.15
N GLU A 67 -1.46 9.29 -1.73
CA GLU A 67 -2.79 9.66 -2.21
C GLU A 67 -3.31 8.72 -3.31
N ARG A 68 -2.39 8.16 -4.12
CA ARG A 68 -2.71 7.14 -5.13
C ARG A 68 -2.70 5.72 -4.58
N ASN A 69 -2.77 5.58 -3.25
CA ASN A 69 -2.65 4.31 -2.53
C ASN A 69 -1.32 3.56 -2.77
N ALA A 70 -0.27 4.27 -3.19
CA ALA A 70 1.06 3.70 -3.44
C ALA A 70 2.03 4.07 -2.31
N ASN A 71 2.21 3.17 -1.34
CA ASN A 71 3.12 3.38 -0.21
C ASN A 71 4.57 2.99 -0.56
N ILE A 72 5.16 3.70 -1.52
CA ILE A 72 6.46 3.37 -2.13
C ILE A 72 7.63 3.95 -1.31
N TYR A 73 7.47 5.14 -0.73
CA TYR A 73 8.58 5.91 -0.16
C TYR A 73 8.55 5.93 1.39
N PRO A 74 9.68 5.65 2.08
CA PRO A 74 9.76 5.73 3.54
C PRO A 74 9.61 7.17 4.04
N SER A 75 9.30 7.34 5.33
CA SER A 75 9.23 8.67 5.93
C SER A 75 10.61 9.31 6.00
N TYR A 76 10.67 10.64 5.92
CA TYR A 76 11.92 11.39 6.01
C TYR A 76 12.67 11.15 7.34
N SER A 77 11.95 10.84 8.43
CA SER A 77 12.57 10.47 9.70
C SER A 77 13.41 9.19 9.60
N LYS A 78 12.89 8.15 8.94
CA LYS A 78 13.61 6.89 8.76
C LYS A 78 14.86 7.05 7.90
N ILE A 79 14.80 7.95 6.93
CA ILE A 79 15.95 8.29 6.08
C ILE A 79 17.04 8.98 6.90
N LEU A 80 16.66 9.87 7.83
CA LEU A 80 17.62 10.50 8.74
C LEU A 80 18.24 9.49 9.71
N GLU A 81 17.46 8.54 10.22
CA GLU A 81 17.96 7.43 11.04
C GLU A 81 19.01 6.63 10.26
N ALA A 82 18.68 6.18 9.05
CA ALA A 82 19.62 5.45 8.18
C ALA A 82 20.88 6.26 7.84
N LYS A 83 20.75 7.58 7.64
CA LYS A 83 21.90 8.46 7.42
C LYS A 83 22.82 8.52 8.64
N ASN A 84 22.25 8.56 9.84
CA ASN A 84 23.02 8.62 11.08
C ASN A 84 23.72 7.28 11.39
N GLU A 85 23.13 6.16 10.98
CA GLU A 85 23.74 4.83 11.13
C GLU A 85 24.93 4.60 10.17
N LEU A 86 24.97 5.33 9.06
CA LEU A 86 26.08 5.27 8.09
C LEU A 86 27.28 6.17 8.43
N SER A 87 27.13 7.10 9.37
CA SER A 87 28.15 8.11 9.74
C SER A 87 29.02 7.69 10.91
#